data_AF-A0A078H0Y8-F1
#
_entry.id   AF-A0A078H0Y8-F1
#
_cell.length_a   1.000
_cell.length_b   1.000
_cell.length_c   1.000
_cell.angle_alpha   90.00
_cell.angle_beta   90.00
_cell.angle_gamma   90.00
#
_symmetry.space_group_name_H-M   'P 1'
#
loop_
_entity.id
_entity.type
_entity.pdbx_description
1 polymer ?
#
loop_
_entity_poly.entity_id
_entity_poly.type
_entity_poly.pdbx_seq_one_letter_code
_entity_poly.pdbx_strand_id
1 'polypeptide(L)' 'MAESNRDLTLVTTLFILLQLCRIVSCSTSTLITKNLTIRDGDSLISEGEIFELGFFSPKNSTLRKIFNGD' A
#
# COMPACT_ATOMS: atom_id res chain seq x y z
N MET A 1 -34.96 18.11 -21.01
CA MET A 1 -34.93 16.83 -20.25
C MET A 1 -33.60 16.11 -20.38
N ALA A 2 -32.94 16.13 -21.54
CA ALA A 2 -31.62 15.51 -21.78
C ALA A 2 -30.40 16.31 -21.27
N GLU A 3 -30.61 17.43 -20.59
CA GLU A 3 -29.54 18.19 -19.93
C GLU A 3 -29.44 17.92 -18.41
N SER A 4 -30.56 17.63 -17.74
CA SER A 4 -30.52 17.31 -16.30
C SER A 4 -29.94 15.92 -16.02
N ASN A 5 -30.13 14.96 -16.93
CA ASN A 5 -29.59 13.60 -16.80
C ASN A 5 -28.07 13.53 -17.05
N ARG A 6 -27.52 14.36 -17.94
CA ARG A 6 -26.07 14.48 -18.14
C ARG A 6 -25.39 15.10 -16.92
N ASP A 7 -25.98 16.12 -16.30
CA ASP A 7 -25.42 16.73 -15.08
C ASP A 7 -25.42 15.72 -13.93
N LEU A 8 -26.52 14.99 -13.74
CA LEU A 8 -26.59 13.93 -12.73
C LEU A 8 -25.55 12.83 -12.98
N THR A 9 -25.34 12.46 -14.25
CA THR A 9 -24.33 11.47 -14.64
C THR A 9 -22.92 11.98 -14.35
N LEU A 10 -22.60 13.24 -14.63
CA LEU A 10 -21.29 13.82 -14.32
C LEU A 10 -21.03 13.84 -12.81
N VAL A 11 -22.03 14.22 -12.01
CA VAL A 11 -21.92 14.24 -10.55
C VAL A 11 -21.68 12.83 -9.98
N THR A 12 -22.43 11.83 -10.43
CA THR A 12 -22.25 10.45 -9.96
C THR A 12 -20.90 9.87 -10.41
N THR A 13 -20.47 10.15 -11.64
CA THR A 13 -19.16 9.71 -12.15
C THR A 13 -18.03 10.34 -11.34
N LEU A 14 -18.11 11.65 -11.06
CA LEU A 14 -17.12 12.35 -10.23
C LEU A 14 -17.07 11.76 -8.82
N PHE A 15 -18.23 11.48 -8.22
CA PHE A 15 -18.30 10.86 -6.89
C PHE A 15 -17.63 9.47 -6.87
N ILE A 16 -17.90 8.63 -7.88
CA ILE A 16 -17.27 7.30 -8.01
C ILE A 16 -15.75 7.43 -8.17
N LEU A 17 -15.28 8.35 -9.01
CA LEU A 17 -13.84 8.61 -9.20
C LEU A 17 -13.17 9.02 -7.88
N LEU A 18 -13.80 9.90 -7.10
CA LEU A 18 -13.30 10.32 -5.79
C LEU A 18 -13.20 9.13 -4.81
N GLN A 19 -14.19 8.24 -4.79
CA GLN A 19 -14.13 7.03 -3.96
C GLN A 19 -13.00 6.09 -4.39
N LEU A 20 -12.79 5.90 -5.69
CA LEU A 20 -11.71 5.07 -6.23
C LEU A 20 -10.32 5.63 -5.90
N CYS A 21 -10.14 6.96 -5.96
CA CYS A 21 -8.88 7.62 -5.57
C CYS A 21 -8.52 7.37 -4.10
N ARG A 22 -9.50 7.28 -3.19
CA ARG A 22 -9.27 6.96 -1.78
C ARG A 22 -8.73 5.54 -1.59
N ILE A 23 -9.26 4.59 -2.36
CA ILE A 23 -8.84 3.18 -2.29
C ILE A 23 -7.42 2.98 -2.85
N VAL A 24 -7.08 3.72 -3.91
CA VAL A 24 -5.74 3.67 -4.54
C VAL A 24 -4.66 4.37 -3.72
N SER A 25 -5.04 5.24 -2.77
CA SER A 25 -4.10 5.89 -1.85
C SER A 25 -3.59 4.89 -0.80
N CYS A 26 -2.83 3.89 -1.27
CA CYS A 26 -2.05 3.00 -0.44
C CYS A 26 -0.87 3.80 0.09
N SER A 27 -0.95 4.24 1.34
CA SER A 27 0.17 4.88 2.03
C SER A 27 1.23 3.83 2.34
N THR A 28 2.11 3.53 1.38
CA THR A 28 3.33 2.77 1.65
C THR A 28 4.30 3.68 2.39
N SER A 29 4.60 3.35 3.65
CA SER A 29 5.59 4.08 4.40
C SER A 29 6.97 3.74 3.82
N THR A 30 7.60 4.70 3.14
CA THR A 30 8.93 4.50 2.53
C THR A 30 10.06 4.63 3.54
N LEU A 31 9.74 5.02 4.78
CA LEU A 31 10.71 5.32 5.85
C LEU A 31 10.49 4.42 7.06
N ILE A 32 11.57 3.78 7.52
CA ILE A 32 11.57 3.05 8.78
C ILE A 32 11.76 4.07 9.90
N THR A 33 10.68 4.42 10.60
CA THR A 33 10.75 5.20 11.84
C THR A 33 10.74 4.24 13.03
N LYS A 34 11.39 4.61 14.15
CA LYS A 34 11.45 3.76 15.38
C LYS A 34 10.10 3.22 15.88
N ASN A 35 8.99 3.85 15.51
CA ASN A 35 7.64 3.47 15.91
C ASN A 35 6.91 2.58 14.88
N LEU A 36 7.54 2.24 13.76
CA LEU A 36 6.97 1.36 12.74
C LEU A 36 7.47 -0.07 12.94
N THR A 37 6.55 -0.97 13.26
CA THR A 37 6.81 -2.41 13.34
C THR A 37 6.47 -3.05 12.01
N ILE A 38 7.46 -3.62 11.33
CA ILE A 38 7.26 -4.46 10.14
C ILE A 38 6.96 -5.88 10.63
N ARG A 39 5.81 -6.46 10.25
CA ARG A 39 5.43 -7.82 10.63
C ARG A 39 5.84 -8.82 9.54
N ASP A 40 5.77 -10.11 9.86
CA ASP A 40 5.99 -11.18 8.89
C ASP A 40 4.92 -11.08 7.78
N GLY A 41 5.36 -10.93 6.53
CA GLY A 41 4.49 -10.66 5.37
C GLY A 41 4.28 -9.17 5.05
N ASP A 42 4.74 -8.25 5.89
CA ASP A 42 4.79 -6.83 5.55
C ASP A 42 6.04 -6.51 4.72
N SER A 43 5.90 -5.56 3.81
CA SER A 43 6.99 -5.12 2.95
C SER A 43 6.94 -3.61 2.69
N LEU A 44 8.11 -2.98 2.72
CA LEU A 44 8.30 -1.57 2.45
C LEU A 44 8.95 -1.42 1.08
N ILE A 45 8.25 -0.77 0.18
CA ILE A 45 8.74 -0.51 -1.18
C ILE A 45 9.31 0.90 -1.21
N SER A 46 10.52 1.04 -1.77
CA SER A 46 11.18 2.33 -1.92
C SER A 46 10.40 3.26 -2.83
N GLU A 47 10.63 4.56 -2.70
CA GLU A 47 10.20 5.51 -3.73
C GLU A 47 10.79 5.11 -5.09
N GLY A 48 9.94 5.02 -6.12
CA GLY A 48 10.32 4.53 -7.46
C GLY A 48 10.41 3.01 -7.62
N GLU A 49 9.98 2.22 -6.62
CA GLU A 49 9.87 0.75 -6.70
C GLU A 49 11.18 0.01 -7.04
N ILE A 50 12.32 0.61 -6.69
CA ILE A 50 13.66 0.11 -7.01
C ILE A 50 14.08 -1.03 -6.07
N PHE A 51 13.70 -0.94 -4.80
CA PHE A 51 14.01 -1.96 -3.80
C PHE A 51 12.83 -2.20 -2.85
N GLU A 52 12.79 -3.41 -2.33
CA GLU A 52 11.76 -3.89 -1.41
C GLU A 52 12.44 -4.41 -0.13
N LEU A 53 11.93 -4.00 1.03
CA LEU A 53 12.44 -4.39 2.34
C LEU A 53 11.32 -5.03 3.17
N GLY A 54 11.52 -6.28 3.55
CA GLY A 54 10.60 -7.00 4.42
C GLY A 54 11.26 -8.24 5.02
N PHE A 55 10.50 -8.94 5.85
CA PHE A 55 10.91 -10.28 6.29
C PHE A 55 10.52 -11.28 5.21
N PHE A 56 11.51 -11.98 4.66
CA PHE A 56 11.27 -13.05 3.69
C PHE A 56 11.95 -14.35 4.14
N SER A 57 11.28 -15.46 3.86
CA SER A 57 11.83 -16.81 4.07
C SER A 57 12.29 -17.37 2.72
N PRO A 58 13.60 -17.59 2.50
CA PRO A 58 14.08 -18.26 1.29
C PRO A 58 13.49 -19.66 1.17
N LYS A 59 13.07 -20.07 -0.04
CA LYS A 59 12.65 -21.47 -0.30
C LYS A 59 13.81 -22.41 0.08
N ASN A 60 13.54 -23.37 0.97
CA ASN A 60 14.46 -24.32 1.59
C ASN A 60 15.27 -23.85 2.82
N SER A 61 14.94 -22.71 3.44
CA SER A 61 15.49 -22.37 4.76
C SER A 61 14.50 -22.73 5.87
N THR A 62 14.81 -23.77 6.65
CA THR A 62 14.05 -24.14 7.86
C THR A 62 14.35 -23.22 9.06
N LEU A 63 15.23 -22.22 8.89
CA LEU A 63 15.73 -21.39 9.97
C LEU A 63 15.20 -19.96 9.84
N ARG A 64 14.24 -19.61 10.70
CA ARG A 64 13.91 -18.21 11.01
C ARG A 64 15.14 -17.60 11.68
N LYS A 65 15.88 -16.72 10.98
CA LYS A 65 16.97 -15.94 11.59
C LYS A 65 16.37 -14.90 12.54
N ILE A 66 16.20 -15.29 13.80
CA ILE A 66 15.90 -14.36 14.89
C ILE A 66 17.24 -13.80 15.36
N PHE A 67 17.50 -12.53 15.06
CA PHE A 67 18.61 -11.82 15.68
C PHE A 67 18.17 -11.38 17.08
N ASN A 68 18.49 -12.19 18.09
CA ASN A 68 18.51 -11.72 19.46
C ASN A 68 19.78 -10.88 19.63
N GLY A 69 19.62 -9.58 19.80
CA GLY A 69 20.71 -8.69 20.19
C GLY A 69 20.95 -8.82 21.69
N ASP A 70 22.11 -9.36 22.05
CA ASP A 70 22.75 -9.09 23.35
C ASP A 70 23.45 -7.72 23.30
#